data_AF-A0AB38JCF3-F1
#
_entry.id   AF-A0AB38JCF3-F1
#
_cell.length_a   1.000
_cell.length_b   1.000
_cell.length_c   1.000
_cell.angle_alpha   90.00
_cell.angle_beta   90.00
_cell.angle_gamma   90.00
#
_symmetry.space_group_name_H-M   'P 1'
#
loop_
_entity.id
_entity.type
_entity.pdbx_description
1 polymer ?
#
loop_
_entity_poly.entity_id
_entity_poly.type
_entity_poly.pdbx_seq_one_letter_code
_entity_poly.pdbx_strand_id
1 'polypeptide(L)' 'MTPPTAFVLAALWAALAAWGAAIGSTPFLIGGLVMAVAFAALGVVLRRRARR' A
#
# COMPACT_ATOMS: atom_id res chain seq x y z
N MET A 1 3.96 -9.34 12.09
CA MET A 1 4.38 -8.73 10.81
C MET A 1 5.40 -7.64 11.11
N THR A 2 6.59 -7.70 10.53
CA THR A 2 7.64 -6.71 10.77
C THR A 2 7.37 -5.43 9.94
N PRO A 3 7.71 -4.23 10.42
CA PRO A 3 7.55 -2.98 9.68
C PRO A 3 7.97 -3.00 8.19
N PRO A 4 9.06 -3.68 7.77
CA PRO A 4 9.42 -3.79 6.35
C PRO A 4 8.36 -4.53 5.52
N THR A 5 7.70 -5.57 6.05
CA THR A 5 6.69 -6.32 5.28
C THR A 5 5.47 -5.48 4.88
N ALA A 6 5.05 -4.55 5.74
CA ALA A 6 3.95 -3.63 5.44
C ALA A 6 4.32 -2.63 4.32
N PHE A 7 5.58 -2.19 4.26
CA PHE A 7 6.07 -1.29 3.22
C PHE A 7 6.17 -1.99 1.86
N VAL A 8 6.65 -3.25 1.85
CA VAL A 8 6.71 -4.07 0.63
C VAL A 8 5.31 -4.30 0.06
N LEU A 9 4.32 -4.62 0.91
CA LEU A 9 2.93 -4.75 0.47
C LEU A 9 2.38 -3.44 -0.09
N ALA A 10 2.63 -2.31 0.57
CA ALA A 10 2.20 -1.00 0.07
C ALA A 10 2.80 -0.67 -1.31
N ALA A 11 4.10 -0.95 -1.51
CA ALA A 11 4.76 -0.75 -2.80
C ALA A 11 4.19 -1.67 -3.90
N LEU A 12 3.87 -2.92 -3.57
CA LEU A 12 3.26 -3.87 -4.50
C LEU A 12 1.88 -3.38 -4.96
N TRP A 13 1.06 -2.88 -4.04
CA TRP A 13 -0.26 -2.32 -4.35
C TRP A 13 -0.17 -1.01 -5.14
N ALA A 14 0.84 -0.17 -4.87
CA ALA A 14 1.10 1.03 -5.65
C ALA A 14 1.50 0.69 -7.10
N ALA A 15 2.30 -0.36 -7.32
CA ALA A 15 2.64 -0.86 -8.65
C ALA A 15 1.40 -1.39 -9.39
N LEU A 16 0.51 -2.09 -8.68
CA LEU A 16 -0.77 -2.54 -9.25
C LEU A 16 -1.68 -1.38 -9.64
N ALA A 17 -1.73 -0.31 -8.83
CA ALA A 17 -2.47 0.91 -9.15
C ALA A 17 -1.91 1.60 -10.40
N ALA A 18 -0.58 1.71 -10.49
CA ALA A 18 0.10 2.27 -11.67
C ALA A 18 -0.16 1.44 -12.92
N TRP A 19 -0.23 0.11 -12.79
CA TRP A 19 -0.65 -0.76 -13.89
C TRP A 19 -2.10 -0.52 -14.29
N GLY A 20 -3.00 -0.34 -13.31
CA GLY A 20 -4.39 0.08 -13.52
C GLY A 20 -4.50 1.37 -14.34
N ALA A 21 -3.62 2.35 -14.09
CA ALA A 21 -3.53 3.58 -14.90
C ALA A 21 -3.12 3.28 -16.34
N ALA A 22 -2.09 2.45 -16.53
CA ALA A 22 -1.55 2.12 -17.84
C ALA A 22 -2.57 1.38 -18.73
N ILE A 23 -3.42 0.54 -18.15
CA ILE A 23 -4.46 -0.21 -18.88
C ILE A 23 -5.81 0.50 -18.95
N GLY A 24 -5.93 1.72 -18.41
CA GLY A 24 -7.18 2.47 -18.36
C GLY A 24 -8.27 1.86 -17.47
N SER A 25 -7.90 1.01 -16.51
CA SER A 25 -8.84 0.34 -15.62
C SER A 25 -8.97 1.05 -14.28
N THR A 26 -10.01 1.87 -14.19
CA THR A 26 -10.42 2.58 -12.97
C THR A 26 -10.52 1.70 -11.71
N PRO A 27 -11.10 0.47 -11.75
CA PRO A 27 -11.18 -0.37 -10.54
C PRO A 27 -9.80 -0.82 -10.04
N PHE A 28 -8.85 -1.14 -10.93
CA PHE A 28 -7.48 -1.49 -10.52
C PHE A 28 -6.71 -0.28 -9.98
N LEU A 29 -6.92 0.90 -10.58
CA LEU A 29 -6.32 2.15 -10.11
C LEU A 29 -6.76 2.48 -8.68
N ILE A 30 -8.08 2.50 -8.44
CA ILE A 30 -8.65 2.86 -7.13
C ILE A 30 -8.36 1.76 -6.11
N GLY A 31 -8.58 0.49 -6.46
CA GLY A 31 -8.33 -0.64 -5.56
C GLY A 31 -6.87 -0.72 -5.13
N GLY A 32 -5.94 -0.53 -6.07
CA GLY A 32 -4.50 -0.51 -5.79
C GLY A 32 -4.10 0.67 -4.90
N LEU A 33 -4.59 1.88 -5.19
CA LEU A 33 -4.30 3.07 -4.36
C LEU A 33 -4.82 2.93 -2.94
N VAL A 34 -6.07 2.47 -2.78
CA VAL A 34 -6.68 2.27 -1.46
C VAL A 34 -5.89 1.26 -0.63
N MET A 35 -5.51 0.13 -1.24
CA MET A 35 -4.69 -0.87 -0.54
C MET A 35 -3.29 -0.35 -0.22
N ALA A 36 -2.64 0.37 -1.14
CA ALA A 36 -1.33 0.96 -0.90
C ALA A 36 -1.35 1.91 0.31
N VAL A 37 -2.36 2.77 0.39
CA VAL A 37 -2.54 3.71 1.51
C VAL A 37 -2.83 2.96 2.82
N ALA A 38 -3.69 1.94 2.79
CA ALA A 38 -4.03 1.16 3.98
C ALA A 38 -2.79 0.46 4.57
N PHE A 39 -1.97 -0.19 3.73
CA PHE A 39 -0.75 -0.86 4.19
C PHE A 39 0.33 0.12 4.65
N ALA A 40 0.47 1.27 3.98
CA ALA A 40 1.35 2.34 4.43
C ALA A 40 0.94 2.88 5.81
N ALA A 41 -0.35 3.15 6.02
CA ALA A 41 -0.89 3.59 7.30
C ALA A 41 -0.65 2.54 8.41
N LEU A 42 -0.88 1.26 8.11
CA LEU A 42 -0.64 0.16 9.05
C LEU A 42 0.84 0.10 9.47
N GLY A 43 1.76 0.23 8.51
CA GLY A 43 3.20 0.26 8.77
C GLY A 43 3.62 1.45 9.66
N VAL A 44 3.03 2.63 9.44
CA VAL A 44 3.27 3.82 10.28
C VAL A 44 2.72 3.62 11.69
N VAL A 45 1.51 3.07 11.84
CA VAL A 45 0.90 2.80 13.15
C VAL A 45 1.71 1.78 13.94
N LEU A 46 2.13 0.67 13.31
CA LEU A 46 3.01 -0.32 13.95
C LEU A 46 4.34 0.30 14.38
N ARG A 47 4.98 1.11 13.51
CA ARG A 47 6.23 1.79 13.85
C ARG A 47 6.06 2.77 15.01
N ARG A 48 4.94 3.51 15.06
CA ARG A 48 4.61 4.42 16.17
C ARG A 48 4.37 3.66 17.47
N ARG A 49 3.69 2.52 17.42
CA ARG A 49 3.39 1.68 18.59
C ARG A 49 4.63 0.97 19.14
N ALA A 50 5.58 0.57 18.29
CA ALA A 50 6.84 -0.03 18.71
C ALA A 50 7.87 0.98 19.27
N ARG A 51 7.68 2.28 19.05
CA ARG A 51 8.51 3.35 19.63
C ARG A 51 7.95 3.93 20.93
N ARG A 52 6.72 3.57 21.31
CA ARG A 52 6.13 3.90 22.62
C ARG A 52 6.33 2.73 23.55
#